data_AF-A0AAV8YAH4-F1
#
_entry.id   AF-A0AAV8YAH4-F1
#
_cell.length_a   1.000
_cell.length_b   1.000
_cell.length_c   1.000
_cell.angle_alpha   90.00
_cell.angle_beta   90.00
_cell.angle_gamma   90.00
#
_symmetry.space_group_name_H-M   'P 1'
#
loop_
_entity.id
_entity.type
_entity.pdbx_description
1 polymer ?
#
loop_
_entity_poly.entity_id
_entity_poly.type
_entity_poly.pdbx_seq_one_letter_code
_entity_poly.pdbx_strand_id
1 'polypeptide(L)'
;MSLKVHPSLIFICTLLLLKTSFCTIDLNTAELQYLADHLTPEECRRLIAAAHFKSYQEPNALDQAERKVSKDVPCIALLHHWNSQQGEGKGETHELLEHRLRQMEKNELADWLGRTVFHELAVDLNRSLEQGLHEFATE
;
A
#
# COMPACT_ATOMS: atom_id res chain seq x y z
N MET A 1 30.91 -27.06 22.93
CA MET A 1 30.20 -27.66 21.78
C MET A 1 29.93 -26.54 20.79
N SER A 2 30.76 -26.38 19.76
CA SER A 2 30.68 -25.22 18.85
C SER A 2 29.73 -25.52 17.69
N LEU A 3 28.62 -24.80 17.62
CA LEU A 3 27.66 -24.89 16.53
C LEU A 3 28.32 -24.36 15.24
N LYS A 4 28.64 -25.25 14.29
CA LYS A 4 29.10 -24.85 12.94
C LYS A 4 27.86 -24.55 12.09
N VAL A 5 27.56 -23.26 11.93
CA VAL A 5 26.47 -22.82 11.06
C VAL A 5 26.97 -22.88 9.61
N HIS A 6 26.29 -23.66 8.77
CA HIS A 6 26.69 -23.83 7.37
C HIS A 6 26.41 -22.54 6.58
N PRO A 7 27.33 -22.07 5.72
CA PRO A 7 27.14 -20.84 4.93
C PRO A 7 25.90 -20.87 4.03
N SER A 8 25.48 -22.07 3.58
CA SER A 8 24.23 -22.29 2.86
C SER A 8 23.00 -22.03 3.72
N LEU A 9 23.05 -22.32 5.03
CA LEU A 9 21.98 -22.03 5.97
C LEU A 9 21.86 -20.52 6.22
N ILE A 10 23.00 -19.83 6.30
CA ILE A 10 23.05 -18.36 6.43
C ILE A 10 22.43 -17.72 5.19
N PHE A 11 22.79 -18.18 3.99
CA PHE A 11 22.25 -17.68 2.72
C PHE A 11 20.73 -17.92 2.57
N ILE A 12 20.25 -19.09 2.98
CA ILE A 12 18.80 -19.38 3.01
C ILE A 12 18.09 -18.49 4.03
N CYS A 13 18.66 -18.30 5.22
CA CYS A 13 18.11 -17.39 6.22
C CYS A 13 18.07 -15.94 5.72
N THR A 14 19.11 -15.42 5.04
CA THR A 14 19.06 -14.08 4.45
C THR A 14 18.01 -13.96 3.35
N LEU A 15 17.84 -14.97 2.49
CA LEU A 15 16.78 -14.96 1.47
C LEU A 15 15.37 -15.00 2.09
N LEU A 16 15.19 -15.74 3.19
CA LEU A 16 13.91 -15.78 3.91
C LEU A 16 13.64 -14.46 4.64
N LEU A 17 14.66 -13.82 5.21
CA LEU A 17 14.56 -12.52 5.88
C LEU A 17 14.31 -11.35 4.90
N LEU A 18 14.83 -11.43 3.67
CA LEU A 18 14.53 -10.43 2.62
C LEU A 18 13.08 -10.53 2.13
N LYS A 19 12.48 -11.73 2.13
CA LYS A 19 11.06 -11.90 1.81
C LYS A 19 10.11 -11.39 2.89
N THR A 20 10.60 -11.17 4.11
CA THR A 20 9.85 -10.53 5.20
C THR A 20 10.02 -9.01 5.23
N SER A 21 10.31 -8.37 4.10
CA SER A 21 10.13 -6.92 3.98
C SER A 21 8.64 -6.62 3.97
N PHE A 22 8.08 -6.48 5.16
CA PHE A 22 6.75 -5.94 5.38
C PHE A 22 6.80 -4.47 4.98
N CYS A 23 6.49 -4.16 3.72
CA CYS A 23 6.29 -2.79 3.30
C CYS A 23 5.01 -2.29 3.98
N THR A 24 5.17 -1.78 5.20
CA THR A 24 4.12 -1.55 6.19
C THR A 24 3.70 -0.10 6.20
N ILE A 25 3.13 0.36 5.09
CA ILE A 25 2.12 1.39 5.24
C ILE A 25 0.91 1.00 4.39
N ASP A 26 0.03 0.25 5.04
CA ASP A 26 -1.29 -0.10 4.55
C ASP A 26 -2.14 1.17 4.57
N LEU A 27 -2.90 1.39 3.50
CA LEU A 27 -3.84 2.50 3.47
C LEU A 27 -4.95 2.28 4.50
N ASN A 28 -5.22 3.30 5.29
CA ASN A 28 -6.28 3.29 6.27
C ASN A 28 -7.65 3.62 5.62
N THR A 29 -8.74 3.47 6.37
CA THR A 29 -10.10 3.71 5.84
C THR A 29 -10.32 5.17 5.41
N ALA A 30 -9.74 6.13 6.13
CA ALA A 30 -9.89 7.55 5.79
C ALA A 30 -9.17 7.89 4.47
N GLU A 31 -8.00 7.31 4.24
CA GLU A 31 -7.25 7.48 2.99
C GLU A 31 -8.00 6.88 1.80
N LEU A 32 -8.54 5.66 1.96
CA LEU A 32 -9.37 5.04 0.93
C LEU A 32 -10.64 5.85 0.65
N GLN A 33 -11.28 6.39 1.69
CA GLN A 33 -12.45 7.26 1.54
C GLN A 33 -12.10 8.54 0.78
N TYR A 34 -10.97 9.17 1.12
CA TYR A 34 -10.51 10.36 0.42
C TYR A 34 -10.27 10.08 -1.07
N LEU A 35 -9.62 8.96 -1.42
CA LEU A 35 -9.47 8.55 -2.82
C LEU A 35 -10.85 8.36 -3.49
N ALA A 36 -11.79 7.72 -2.81
CA ALA A 36 -13.13 7.49 -3.34
C ALA A 36 -13.91 8.78 -3.61
N ASP A 37 -13.72 9.80 -2.77
CA ASP A 37 -14.41 11.09 -2.89
C ASP A 37 -13.82 12.00 -3.98
N HIS A 38 -12.57 11.73 -4.42
CA HIS A 38 -11.84 12.55 -5.39
C HIS A 38 -11.69 11.90 -6.78
N LEU A 39 -12.28 10.72 -6.98
CA LEU A 39 -12.28 10.00 -8.25
C LEU A 39 -13.70 9.91 -8.80
N THR A 40 -13.85 10.07 -10.11
CA THR A 40 -15.11 9.69 -10.77
C THR A 40 -15.29 8.16 -10.70
N PRO A 41 -16.53 7.64 -10.87
CA PRO A 41 -16.75 6.19 -10.91
C PRO A 41 -15.89 5.49 -11.98
N GLU A 42 -15.69 6.11 -13.14
CA GLU A 42 -14.83 5.62 -14.21
C GLU A 42 -13.37 5.57 -13.79
N GLU A 43 -12.86 6.67 -13.25
CA GLU A 43 -11.47 6.76 -12.78
C GLU A 43 -11.19 5.75 -11.66
N CYS A 44 -12.13 5.57 -10.73
CA CYS A 44 -11.98 4.61 -9.66
C CYS A 44 -11.89 3.17 -10.18
N ARG A 45 -12.75 2.78 -11.13
CA ARG A 45 -12.66 1.44 -11.76
C ARG A 45 -11.34 1.25 -12.49
N ARG A 46 -10.86 2.31 -13.16
CA ARG A 46 -9.55 2.29 -13.83
C ARG A 46 -8.40 2.14 -12.84
N LEU A 47 -8.45 2.85 -11.71
CA LEU A 47 -7.46 2.73 -10.62
C LEU A 47 -7.42 1.30 -10.06
N ILE A 48 -8.59 0.74 -9.73
CA ILE A 48 -8.71 -0.64 -9.21
C ILE A 48 -8.17 -1.66 -10.21
N ALA A 49 -8.53 -1.52 -11.49
CA ALA A 49 -8.02 -2.38 -12.54
C ALA A 49 -6.50 -2.27 -12.67
N ALA A 50 -5.96 -1.05 -12.66
CA ALA A 50 -4.53 -0.78 -12.77
C ALA A 50 -3.73 -1.30 -11.56
N ALA A 51 -4.32 -1.26 -10.36
CA ALA A 51 -3.70 -1.71 -9.12
C ALA A 51 -3.42 -3.21 -9.08
N HIS A 52 -4.09 -4.02 -9.91
CA HIS A 52 -3.83 -5.46 -10.03
C HIS A 52 -2.61 -5.81 -10.88
N PHE A 53 -2.03 -4.84 -11.58
CA PHE A 53 -0.83 -5.06 -12.37
C PHE A 53 0.41 -4.71 -11.55
N LYS A 54 1.45 -5.54 -11.63
CA LYS A 54 2.74 -5.32 -10.95
C LYS A 54 3.79 -4.65 -11.83
N SER A 55 3.45 -4.32 -13.08
CA SER A 55 4.37 -3.66 -14.01
C SER A 55 4.55 -2.18 -13.66
N TYR A 56 5.77 -1.67 -13.81
CA TYR A 56 5.99 -0.22 -13.68
C TYR A 56 5.25 0.57 -14.77
N GLN A 57 5.26 0.10 -16.02
CA GLN A 57 4.54 0.79 -17.11
C GLN A 57 3.02 0.62 -17.00
N GLU A 58 2.28 1.50 -17.68
CA GLU A 58 0.81 1.38 -17.77
C GLU A 58 0.48 0.03 -18.44
N PRO A 59 -0.47 -0.75 -17.91
CA PRO A 59 -0.79 -2.06 -18.46
C PRO A 59 -1.47 -1.97 -19.83
N ASN A 60 -0.90 -2.64 -20.84
CA ASN A 60 -1.51 -2.74 -22.18
C ASN A 60 -2.93 -3.33 -22.18
N ALA A 61 -3.30 -4.10 -21.16
CA ALA A 61 -4.62 -4.74 -21.02
C ALA A 61 -5.56 -3.98 -20.07
N LEU A 62 -5.23 -2.74 -19.68
CA LEU A 62 -5.98 -1.98 -18.67
C LEU A 62 -7.45 -1.80 -19.07
N ASP A 63 -7.74 -1.43 -20.32
CA ASP A 63 -9.11 -1.26 -20.79
C ASP A 63 -9.95 -2.54 -20.74
N GLN A 64 -9.32 -3.72 -20.82
CA GLN A 64 -10.03 -5.00 -20.68
C GLN A 64 -10.24 -5.36 -19.20
N ALA A 65 -9.27 -5.03 -18.35
CA ALA A 65 -9.36 -5.22 -16.90
C ALA A 65 -10.43 -4.31 -16.28
N GLU A 66 -10.46 -3.03 -16.67
CA GLU A 66 -11.45 -2.05 -16.21
C GLU A 66 -12.88 -2.50 -16.49
N ARG A 67 -13.15 -3.06 -17.67
CA ARG A 67 -14.48 -3.59 -18.04
C ARG A 67 -14.96 -4.75 -17.17
N LYS A 68 -14.04 -5.44 -16.48
CA LYS A 68 -14.37 -6.53 -15.54
C LYS A 68 -14.69 -6.01 -14.15
N VAL A 69 -14.35 -4.75 -13.84
CA VAL A 69 -14.70 -4.12 -12.58
C VAL A 69 -16.19 -3.76 -12.60
N SER A 70 -16.91 -4.12 -11.54
CA SER A 70 -18.35 -3.86 -11.45
C SER A 70 -18.66 -2.37 -11.51
N LYS A 71 -19.72 -2.02 -12.25
CA LYS A 71 -20.23 -0.64 -12.36
C LYS A 71 -21.23 -0.28 -11.26
N ASP A 72 -21.81 -1.29 -10.61
CA ASP A 72 -22.88 -1.13 -9.63
C ASP A 72 -22.35 -1.05 -8.19
N VAL A 73 -21.03 -1.24 -8.01
CA VAL A 73 -20.38 -1.19 -6.71
C VAL A 73 -19.79 0.22 -6.49
N PRO A 74 -20.07 0.88 -5.35
CA PRO A 74 -19.48 2.17 -5.01
C PRO A 74 -17.95 2.11 -4.96
N CYS A 75 -17.28 3.20 -5.33
CA CYS A 75 -15.82 3.27 -5.38
C CYS A 75 -15.16 2.85 -4.05
N ILE A 76 -15.66 3.35 -2.92
CA ILE A 76 -15.13 3.01 -1.59
C ILE A 76 -15.21 1.50 -1.31
N ALA A 77 -16.28 0.83 -1.74
CA ALA A 77 -16.40 -0.62 -1.57
C ALA A 77 -15.42 -1.39 -2.47
N LEU A 78 -15.13 -0.89 -3.67
CA LEU A 78 -14.09 -1.45 -4.54
C LEU A 78 -12.69 -1.30 -3.92
N LEU A 79 -12.37 -0.13 -3.37
CA LEU A 79 -11.09 0.16 -2.72
C LEU A 79 -10.89 -0.69 -1.47
N HIS A 80 -11.92 -0.83 -0.63
CA HIS A 80 -11.87 -1.73 0.51
C HIS A 80 -11.71 -3.19 0.10
N HIS A 81 -12.40 -3.63 -0.96
CA HIS A 81 -12.24 -4.99 -1.46
C HIS A 81 -10.80 -5.23 -1.93
N TRP A 82 -10.25 -4.30 -2.71
CA TRP A 82 -8.85 -4.37 -3.13
C TRP A 82 -7.89 -4.47 -1.92
N ASN A 83 -8.12 -3.70 -0.86
CA ASN A 83 -7.28 -3.74 0.35
C ASN A 83 -7.56 -4.92 1.32
N SER A 84 -8.41 -5.89 0.96
CA SER A 84 -8.95 -6.86 1.94
C SER A 84 -8.16 -8.17 2.08
N GLN A 85 -7.53 -8.67 1.00
CA GLN A 85 -6.90 -10.00 0.98
C GLN A 85 -5.66 -10.08 0.08
N GLN A 86 -4.81 -11.09 0.31
CA GLN A 86 -3.64 -11.35 -0.51
C GLN A 86 -4.06 -11.69 -1.95
N GLY A 87 -3.36 -11.13 -2.93
CA GLY A 87 -3.68 -11.29 -4.35
C GLY A 87 -4.57 -10.19 -4.93
N GLU A 88 -5.23 -9.39 -4.07
CA GLU A 88 -5.87 -8.12 -4.45
C GLU A 88 -4.84 -7.00 -4.27
N GLY A 89 -4.79 -6.40 -3.07
CA GLY A 89 -3.87 -5.33 -2.69
C GLY A 89 -3.39 -5.40 -1.23
N LYS A 90 -3.81 -6.40 -0.44
CA LYS A 90 -3.38 -6.52 0.96
C LYS A 90 -1.88 -6.74 1.06
N GLY A 91 -1.20 -5.86 1.79
CA GLY A 91 0.25 -5.87 1.95
C GLY A 91 1.01 -5.25 0.76
N GLU A 92 0.31 -4.68 -0.21
CA GLU A 92 0.91 -3.75 -1.18
C GLU A 92 1.06 -2.36 -0.54
N THR A 93 2.00 -1.56 -1.04
CA THR A 93 2.26 -0.22 -0.51
C THR A 93 1.28 0.81 -1.07
N HIS A 94 1.04 1.89 -0.30
CA HIS A 94 0.38 3.09 -0.81
C HIS A 94 1.01 3.63 -2.11
N GLU A 95 2.33 3.47 -2.28
CA GLU A 95 3.08 3.84 -3.49
C GLU A 95 2.51 3.19 -4.77
N LEU A 96 1.97 1.97 -4.68
CA LEU A 96 1.34 1.32 -5.83
C LEU A 96 0.13 2.14 -6.34
N LEU A 97 -0.74 2.60 -5.43
CA LEU A 97 -1.87 3.44 -5.82
C LEU A 97 -1.40 4.82 -6.27
N GLU A 98 -0.41 5.43 -5.60
CA GLU A 98 0.17 6.70 -6.06
C GLU A 98 0.68 6.60 -7.50
N HIS A 99 1.43 5.54 -7.79
CA HIS A 99 2.00 5.31 -9.09
C HIS A 99 0.92 5.17 -10.17
N ARG A 100 -0.16 4.43 -9.88
CA ARG A 100 -1.32 4.34 -10.80
C ARG A 100 -2.05 5.66 -10.95
N LEU A 101 -2.22 6.42 -9.88
CA LEU A 101 -2.80 7.76 -9.94
C LEU A 101 -1.98 8.69 -10.85
N ARG A 102 -0.64 8.64 -10.77
CA ARG A 102 0.24 9.41 -11.69
C ARG A 102 0.06 9.00 -13.14
N GLN A 103 -0.07 7.71 -13.43
CA GLN A 103 -0.33 7.22 -14.79
C GLN A 103 -1.68 7.68 -15.34
N MET A 104 -2.64 7.95 -14.47
CA MET A 104 -3.96 8.50 -14.80
C MET A 104 -4.00 10.04 -14.74
N GLU A 105 -2.84 10.70 -14.69
CA GLU A 105 -2.69 12.15 -14.58
C GLU A 105 -3.30 12.77 -13.31
N LYS A 106 -3.60 11.96 -12.29
CA LYS A 106 -4.09 12.38 -10.96
C LYS A 106 -2.94 12.75 -10.02
N ASN A 107 -2.03 13.60 -10.52
CA ASN A 107 -0.77 13.91 -9.83
C ASN A 107 -0.98 14.54 -8.45
N GLU A 108 -1.91 15.48 -8.30
CA GLU A 108 -2.19 16.11 -7.00
C GLU A 108 -2.72 15.12 -5.96
N LEU A 109 -3.56 14.18 -6.41
CA LEU A 109 -4.11 13.13 -5.55
C LEU A 109 -3.04 12.11 -5.16
N ALA A 110 -2.16 11.74 -6.08
CA ALA A 110 -1.00 10.90 -5.79
C ALA A 110 -0.05 11.57 -4.77
N ASP A 111 0.24 12.85 -4.96
CA ASP A 111 1.10 13.61 -4.06
C ASP A 111 0.47 13.81 -2.67
N TRP A 112 -0.85 13.99 -2.62
CA TRP A 112 -1.59 14.02 -1.37
C TRP A 112 -1.49 12.68 -0.63
N LEU A 113 -1.67 11.56 -1.34
CA LEU A 113 -1.63 10.22 -0.76
C LEU A 113 -0.26 9.96 -0.12
N GLY A 114 0.84 10.22 -0.85
CA GLY A 114 2.18 10.02 -0.30
C GLY A 114 2.46 10.89 0.91
N ARG A 115 2.15 12.19 0.85
CA ARG A 115 2.38 13.09 2.00
C ARG A 115 1.59 12.70 3.25
N THR A 116 0.32 12.31 3.07
CA THR A 116 -0.58 11.98 4.18
C THR A 116 -0.09 10.74 4.91
N VAL A 117 0.22 9.68 4.15
CA VAL A 117 0.73 8.42 4.68
C VAL A 117 2.06 8.62 5.43
N PHE A 118 2.98 9.42 4.87
CA PHE A 118 4.24 9.76 5.56
C PHE A 118 4.03 10.63 6.81
N HIS A 119 3.05 11.52 6.79
CA HIS A 119 2.75 12.36 7.95
C HIS A 119 2.21 11.53 9.12
N GLU A 120 1.27 10.62 8.85
CA GLU A 120 0.76 9.69 9.87
C GLU A 120 1.89 8.86 10.50
N LEU A 121 2.79 8.33 9.66
CA LEU A 121 3.97 7.60 10.14
C LEU A 121 4.87 8.46 11.06
N ALA A 122 5.11 9.72 10.70
CA ALA A 122 5.92 10.62 11.52
C ALA A 122 5.25 10.94 12.88
N VAL A 123 3.93 11.13 12.88
CA VAL A 123 3.14 11.37 14.09
C VAL A 123 3.17 10.16 15.03
N ASP A 124 2.99 8.95 14.49
CA ASP A 124 3.02 7.72 15.28
C ASP A 124 4.40 7.41 15.84
N LEU A 125 5.46 7.68 15.07
CA LEU A 125 6.84 7.58 15.55
C LEU A 125 7.09 8.55 16.71
N ASN A 126 6.67 9.82 16.58
CA ASN A 126 6.83 10.81 17.64
C ASN A 126 6.08 10.41 18.92
N ARG A 127 4.83 9.95 18.80
CA ARG A 127 4.02 9.48 19.93
C ARG A 127 4.68 8.30 20.65
N SER A 128 5.24 7.36 19.90
CA SER A 128 5.93 6.19 20.46
C SER A 128 7.19 6.58 21.24
N LEU A 129 7.95 7.56 20.73
CA LEU A 129 9.12 8.09 21.44
C LEU A 129 8.72 8.82 22.73
N GLU A 130 7.68 9.65 22.70
CA GLU A 130 7.18 10.35 23.89
C GLU A 130 6.70 9.38 24.98
N GLN A 131 5.98 8.33 24.60
CA GLN A 131 5.52 7.29 25.52
C GLN A 131 6.69 6.53 26.16
N GLY A 132 7.66 6.09 25.36
CA GLY A 132 8.86 5.42 25.90
C GLY A 132 9.65 6.31 26.85
N LEU A 133 9.85 7.59 26.49
CA LEU A 133 10.52 8.56 27.36
C LEU A 133 9.77 8.79 28.67
N HIS A 134 8.44 8.81 28.65
CA HIS A 134 7.61 8.93 29.85
C HIS A 134 7.77 7.70 30.75
N GLU A 135 7.75 6.48 30.19
CA GLU A 135 7.95 5.24 30.96
C GLU A 135 9.30 5.24 31.68
N PHE A 136 10.40 5.60 30.99
CA PHE A 136 11.73 5.73 31.60
C PHE A 136 11.83 6.80 32.69
N ALA A 137 11.01 7.86 32.63
CA ALA A 137 11.01 8.94 33.62
C ALA A 137 10.17 8.60 34.87
N THR A 138 9.35 7.55 34.80
CA THR A 138 8.46 7.10 35.89
C THR A 138 8.95 5.84 36.62
N GLU A 139 10.05 5.25 36.17
CA GLU A 139 10.85 4.26 36.93
C GLU A 139 11.89 4.93 37.85
#